data_AF-A0AAV9CGU8-F1
#
_entry.id   AF-A0AAV9CGU8-F1
#
_cell.length_a   1.000
_cell.length_b   1.000
_cell.length_c   1.000
_cell.angle_alpha   90.00
_cell.angle_beta   90.00
_cell.angle_gamma   90.00
#
_symmetry.space_group_name_H-M   'P 1'
#
loop_
_entity.id
_entity.type
_entity.pdbx_description
1 polymer ?
#
loop_
_entity_poly.entity_id
_entity_poly.type
_entity_poly.pdbx_seq_one_letter_code
_entity_poly.pdbx_strand_id
1 'polypeptide(L)'
;MVFKDFNPLVILVHNRYRRPRENEKAREELEKAVKMFWESGLPSPRCAAVDAVVEQDLVSALNVSIFPEVLFTKAGKILYREKVGRTADEWSKMMAFFYYRAARPTFLDKDVLERQEKIPSID
;
A
#
# COMPACT_ATOMS: atom_id res chain seq x y z
N MET A 1 -15.47 0.25 -10.74
CA MET A 1 -15.36 1.03 -9.48
C MET A 1 -14.80 0.17 -8.36
N VAL A 2 -13.47 0.00 -8.28
CA VAL A 2 -12.80 -0.83 -7.26
C VAL A 2 -12.66 -0.10 -5.91
N PHE A 3 -12.79 1.24 -5.91
CA PHE A 3 -12.52 2.09 -4.74
C PHE A 3 -13.73 2.44 -3.86
N LYS A 4 -14.94 1.93 -4.17
CA LYS A 4 -16.14 2.11 -3.32
C LYS A 4 -16.24 1.09 -2.18
N ASP A 5 -15.34 0.11 -2.12
CA ASP A 5 -15.32 -0.86 -1.04
C ASP A 5 -14.83 -0.22 0.26
N PHE A 6 -15.60 -0.39 1.34
CA PHE A 6 -15.22 -0.01 2.71
C PHE A 6 -14.05 -0.83 3.28
N ASN A 7 -13.61 -1.85 2.53
CA ASN A 7 -12.59 -2.79 2.96
C ASN A 7 -11.19 -2.19 2.80
N PRO A 8 -10.28 -2.48 3.74
CA PRO A 8 -8.88 -2.06 3.64
C PRO A 8 -8.22 -2.66 2.40
N LEU A 9 -7.45 -1.84 1.68
CA LEU A 9 -6.74 -2.22 0.47
C LEU A 9 -5.35 -1.60 0.45
N VAL A 10 -4.33 -2.43 0.31
CA VAL A 10 -2.95 -2.01 0.06
C VAL A 10 -2.70 -2.06 -1.44
N ILE A 11 -2.18 -0.98 -2.01
CA ILE A 11 -1.92 -0.87 -3.44
C ILE A 11 -0.42 -0.73 -3.66
N LEU A 12 0.20 -1.67 -4.35
CA LEU A 12 1.57 -1.57 -4.82
C LEU A 12 1.57 -1.01 -6.23
N VAL A 13 2.02 0.23 -6.41
CA VAL A 13 2.21 0.82 -7.72
C VAL A 13 3.64 0.55 -8.18
N HIS A 14 3.80 -0.25 -9.21
CA HIS A 14 5.09 -0.64 -9.77
C HIS A 14 5.24 -0.16 -11.21
N ASN A 15 6.48 -0.10 -11.71
CA ASN A 15 6.75 0.30 -13.09
C ASN A 15 7.76 -0.63 -13.74
N ARG A 16 7.36 -1.38 -14.78
CA ARG A 16 8.22 -2.41 -15.40
C ARG A 16 9.58 -1.91 -15.88
N TYR A 17 9.67 -0.64 -16.28
CA TYR A 17 10.89 -0.06 -16.82
C TYR A 17 11.70 0.76 -15.81
N ARG A 18 11.08 1.19 -14.70
CA ARG A 18 11.74 1.99 -13.67
C ARG A 18 11.96 1.16 -12.41
N ARG A 19 13.22 0.99 -12.01
CA ARG A 19 13.63 0.29 -10.76
C ARG A 19 13.07 -1.14 -10.67
N PRO A 20 13.26 -1.99 -11.69
CA PRO A 20 12.64 -3.32 -11.76
C PRO A 20 13.03 -4.23 -10.59
N ARG A 21 14.27 -4.12 -10.09
CA ARG A 21 14.74 -4.91 -8.94
C ARG A 21 14.01 -4.50 -7.66
N GLU A 22 13.81 -3.22 -7.45
CA GLU A 22 13.11 -2.71 -6.27
C GLU A 22 11.61 -3.00 -6.33
N ASN A 23 10.99 -2.93 -7.50
CA ASN A 23 9.60 -3.34 -7.68
C ASN A 23 9.39 -4.81 -7.30
N GLU A 24 10.27 -5.69 -7.80
CA GLU A 24 10.17 -7.12 -7.51
C GLU A 24 10.38 -7.40 -6.02
N LYS A 25 11.41 -6.79 -5.42
CA LYS A 25 11.67 -6.90 -3.98
C LYS A 25 10.48 -6.42 -3.15
N ALA A 26 9.87 -5.29 -3.51
CA ALA A 26 8.70 -4.76 -2.81
C ALA A 26 7.50 -5.72 -2.91
N ARG A 27 7.28 -6.31 -4.08
CA ARG A 27 6.24 -7.33 -4.31
C ARG A 27 6.45 -8.57 -3.45
N GLU A 28 7.67 -9.13 -3.47
CA GLU A 28 8.02 -10.31 -2.66
C GLU A 28 7.83 -10.07 -1.16
N GLU A 29 8.27 -8.92 -0.64
CA GLU A 29 8.13 -8.60 0.78
C GLU A 29 6.66 -8.36 1.17
N LEU A 30 5.85 -7.76 0.29
CA LEU A 30 4.40 -7.62 0.51
C LEU A 30 3.67 -8.97 0.52
N GLU A 31 4.01 -9.87 -0.41
CA GLU A 31 3.43 -11.23 -0.46
C GLU A 31 3.79 -12.03 0.80
N LYS A 32 5.05 -11.95 1.26
CA LYS A 32 5.47 -12.54 2.54
C LYS A 32 4.68 -11.96 3.72
N ALA A 33 4.47 -10.65 3.76
CA ALA A 33 3.71 -10.01 4.83
C ALA A 33 2.26 -10.52 4.88
N VAL A 34 1.60 -10.61 3.72
CA VAL A 34 0.24 -11.19 3.59
C VAL A 34 0.21 -12.63 4.10
N LYS A 35 1.21 -13.43 3.75
CA LYS A 35 1.33 -14.81 4.23
C LYS A 35 1.47 -14.87 5.75
N MET A 36 2.26 -13.99 6.36
CA MET A 36 2.39 -13.90 7.82
C MET A 36 1.05 -13.60 8.51
N PHE A 37 0.19 -12.76 7.92
CA PHE A 37 -1.16 -12.51 8.44
C PHE A 37 -2.02 -13.77 8.44
N TRP A 38 -2.00 -14.53 7.33
CA TRP A 38 -2.72 -15.80 7.23
C TRP A 38 -2.24 -16.81 8.26
N GLU A 39 -0.92 -16.95 8.43
CA GLU A 39 -0.32 -17.85 9.43
C GLU A 39 -0.67 -17.44 10.86
N SER A 40 -0.91 -16.15 11.10
CA SER A 40 -1.32 -15.61 12.41
C SER A 40 -2.83 -15.70 12.67
N GLY A 41 -3.62 -16.27 11.76
CA GLY A 41 -5.08 -16.39 11.89
C GLY A 41 -5.85 -15.08 11.75
N LEU A 42 -5.19 -14.01 11.28
CA LEU A 42 -5.82 -12.72 11.01
C LEU A 42 -6.34 -12.67 9.57
N PRO A 43 -7.50 -12.04 9.31
CA PRO A 43 -7.96 -11.88 7.94
C PRO A 43 -7.01 -10.95 7.21
N SER A 44 -6.26 -11.43 6.23
CA SER A 44 -5.27 -10.58 5.53
C SER A 44 -5.93 -9.37 4.85
N PRO A 45 -5.29 -8.19 4.87
CA PRO A 45 -5.68 -7.09 4.00
C PRO A 45 -5.69 -7.53 2.54
N ARG A 46 -6.59 -6.96 1.74
CA ARG A 46 -6.53 -7.12 0.28
C ARG A 46 -5.33 -6.34 -0.23
N CYS A 47 -4.56 -6.95 -1.12
CA CYS A 47 -3.43 -6.32 -1.79
C CYS A 47 -3.68 -6.33 -3.30
N ALA A 48 -3.40 -5.21 -3.97
CA ALA A 48 -3.48 -5.08 -5.42
C ALA A 48 -2.17 -4.51 -5.96
N ALA A 49 -1.68 -5.05 -7.07
CA ALA A 49 -0.56 -4.49 -7.81
C ALA A 49 -1.09 -3.70 -9.01
N VAL A 50 -0.61 -2.47 -9.19
CA VAL A 50 -0.95 -1.58 -10.30
C VAL A 50 0.29 -1.33 -11.13
N ASP A 51 0.18 -1.60 -12.42
CA ASP A 51 1.24 -1.37 -13.38
C ASP A 51 1.16 0.05 -13.95
N ALA A 52 2.10 0.90 -13.57
CA ALA A 52 2.15 2.29 -13.98
C ALA A 52 2.36 2.50 -15.49
N VAL A 53 2.80 1.46 -16.23
CA VAL A 53 2.93 1.54 -17.69
C VAL A 53 1.57 1.41 -18.36
N VAL A 54 0.70 0.56 -17.80
CA VAL A 54 -0.61 0.20 -18.35
C VAL A 54 -1.69 1.16 -17.83
N GLU A 55 -1.70 1.42 -16.52
CA GLU A 55 -2.74 2.16 -15.81
C GLU A 55 -2.33 3.62 -15.58
N GLN A 56 -1.99 4.33 -16.66
CA GLN A 56 -1.43 5.69 -16.58
C GLN A 56 -2.38 6.68 -15.94
N ASP A 57 -3.68 6.61 -16.26
CA ASP A 57 -4.71 7.49 -15.71
C ASP A 57 -4.86 7.29 -14.19
N LEU A 58 -4.81 6.04 -13.73
CA LEU A 58 -4.87 5.73 -12.31
C LEU A 58 -3.63 6.21 -11.56
N VAL A 59 -2.44 6.02 -12.13
CA VAL A 59 -1.19 6.52 -11.53
C VAL A 59 -1.16 8.05 -11.47
N SER A 60 -1.65 8.71 -12.53
CA SER A 60 -1.81 10.16 -12.60
C SER A 60 -2.78 10.66 -11.55
N ALA A 61 -3.96 10.04 -11.45
CA ALA A 61 -4.96 10.36 -10.45
C ALA A 61 -4.38 10.18 -9.03
N LEU A 62 -3.73 9.05 -8.75
CA LEU A 62 -3.11 8.79 -7.45
C LEU A 62 -1.88 9.68 -7.17
N ASN A 63 -1.45 10.52 -8.10
CA ASN A 63 -0.28 11.40 -7.99
C ASN A 63 1.01 10.65 -7.60
N VAL A 64 1.20 9.46 -8.17
CA VAL A 64 2.39 8.63 -7.92
C VAL A 64 3.50 9.04 -8.88
N SER A 65 4.66 9.38 -8.32
CA SER A 65 5.82 9.87 -9.09
C SER A 65 7.09 9.05 -8.89
N ILE A 66 7.12 8.17 -7.87
CA ILE A 66 8.24 7.30 -7.52
C ILE A 66 7.74 5.85 -7.59
N PHE A 67 8.64 4.93 -7.95
CA PHE A 67 8.32 3.50 -8.04
C PHE A 67 9.41 2.66 -7.31
N PRO A 68 9.03 1.57 -6.63
CA PRO A 68 7.66 1.25 -6.24
C PRO A 68 7.12 2.24 -5.19
N GLU A 69 5.82 2.48 -5.18
CA GLU A 69 5.12 3.23 -4.13
C GLU A 69 3.96 2.40 -3.60
N VAL A 70 3.84 2.29 -2.28
CA VAL A 70 2.82 1.49 -1.60
C VAL A 70 1.81 2.42 -0.93
N LEU A 71 0.54 2.26 -1.27
CA LEU A 71 -0.55 3.09 -0.76
C LEU A 71 -1.42 2.26 0.18
N PHE A 72 -1.60 2.75 1.41
CA PHE A 72 -2.56 2.19 2.35
C PHE A 72 -3.88 2.93 2.16
N THR A 73 -4.91 2.21 1.74
CA THR A 73 -6.22 2.80 1.49
C THR A 73 -7.31 2.15 2.34
N LYS A 74 -8.36 2.93 2.65
CA LYS A 74 -9.57 2.45 3.31
C LYS A 74 -10.73 3.40 3.01
N ALA A 75 -11.89 2.85 2.65
CA ALA A 75 -13.12 3.61 2.43
C ALA A 75 -12.94 4.82 1.48
N GLY A 76 -12.29 4.61 0.34
CA GLY A 76 -12.08 5.68 -0.66
C GLY A 76 -11.06 6.75 -0.27
N LYS A 77 -10.24 6.52 0.76
CA LYS A 77 -9.18 7.45 1.21
C LYS A 77 -7.82 6.77 1.24
N ILE A 78 -6.78 7.54 0.93
CA ILE A 78 -5.39 7.16 1.13
C ILE A 78 -5.03 7.58 2.56
N LEU A 79 -4.76 6.57 3.39
CA LEU A 79 -4.36 6.76 4.78
C LEU A 79 -2.87 7.06 4.89
N TYR A 80 -2.06 6.44 4.02
CA TYR A 80 -0.61 6.59 4.03
C TYR A 80 0.00 6.18 2.69
N ARG A 81 1.17 6.76 2.39
CA ARG A 81 1.99 6.47 1.23
C ARG A 81 3.40 6.15 1.69
N GLU A 82 3.92 5.00 1.28
CA GLU A 82 5.28 4.58 1.55
C GLU A 82 6.07 4.54 0.23
N LYS A 83 7.21 5.22 0.21
CA LYS A 83 8.09 5.35 -0.95
C LYS A 83 9.41 4.61 -0.75
N VAL A 84 9.60 4.03 0.43
CA VAL A 84 10.79 3.27 0.81
C VAL A 84 10.48 1.77 0.77
N GLY A 85 11.44 0.97 0.32
CA GLY A 85 11.32 -0.48 0.42
C GLY A 85 11.36 -0.92 1.88
N ARG A 86 10.36 -1.69 2.30
CA ARG A 86 10.27 -2.28 3.65
C ARG A 86 10.33 -3.80 3.59
N THR A 87 10.67 -4.40 4.72
CA THR A 87 10.62 -5.84 4.94
C THR A 87 9.20 -6.33 5.20
N ALA A 88 8.96 -7.63 5.07
CA ALA A 88 7.68 -8.26 5.35
C ALA A 88 7.17 -7.99 6.78
N ASP A 89 8.07 -7.99 7.77
CA ASP A 89 7.73 -7.69 9.17
C ASP A 89 7.29 -6.23 9.34
N GLU A 90 8.00 -5.28 8.71
CA GLU A 90 7.62 -3.88 8.72
C GLU A 90 6.28 -3.65 8.01
N TRP A 91 6.06 -4.26 6.83
CA TRP A 91 4.78 -4.21 6.15
C TRP A 91 3.66 -4.78 7.01
N SER A 92 3.93 -5.90 7.68
CA SER A 92 2.97 -6.53 8.57
C SER A 92 2.56 -5.60 9.71
N LYS A 93 3.54 -4.98 10.38
CA LYS A 93 3.30 -4.00 11.45
C LYS A 93 2.53 -2.77 10.97
N MET A 94 2.81 -2.28 9.76
CA MET A 94 2.08 -1.16 9.18
C MET A 94 0.62 -1.52 8.88
N MET A 95 0.38 -2.67 8.24
CA MET A 95 -0.97 -3.18 7.99
C MET A 95 -1.74 -3.38 9.31
N ALA A 96 -1.09 -3.96 10.32
CA ALA A 96 -1.63 -4.17 11.66
C ALA A 96 -2.09 -2.85 12.30
N PHE A 97 -1.25 -1.82 12.20
CA PHE A 97 -1.53 -0.48 12.69
C PHE A 97 -2.72 0.17 11.96
N PHE A 98 -2.66 0.26 10.63
CA PHE A 98 -3.68 0.98 9.85
C PHE A 98 -5.05 0.28 9.82
N TYR A 99 -5.08 -1.06 9.89
CA TYR A 99 -6.32 -1.82 9.66
C TYR A 99 -6.86 -2.54 10.88
N TYR A 100 -5.99 -2.92 11.84
CA TYR A 100 -6.36 -3.74 13.00
C TYR A 100 -6.13 -3.03 14.34
N ARG A 101 -5.86 -1.71 14.32
CA ARG A 101 -5.64 -0.90 15.54
C ARG A 101 -4.49 -1.40 16.40
N ALA A 102 -3.48 -2.02 15.81
CA ALA A 102 -2.27 -2.44 16.53
C ALA A 102 -1.46 -1.21 16.99
N ALA A 103 -0.42 -1.47 17.78
CA ALA A 103 0.51 -0.43 18.19
C ALA A 103 1.22 0.20 16.98
N ARG A 104 1.51 1.49 17.09
CA ARG A 104 2.23 2.25 16.07
C ARG A 104 3.67 1.74 15.93
N PRO A 105 4.13 1.40 14.71
CA PRO A 105 5.53 1.10 14.48
C PRO A 105 6.43 2.31 14.74
N THR A 106 7.61 2.08 15.34
CA THR A 106 8.57 3.13 15.72
C THR A 106 9.17 3.88 14.52
N PHE A 107 9.17 3.25 13.35
CA PHE A 107 9.70 3.80 12.11
C PHE A 107 8.69 4.66 11.32
N LEU A 108 7.48 4.88 11.85
CA LEU A 108 6.49 5.79 11.26
C LEU A 108 6.50 7.14 11.97
N ASP A 109 6.69 8.23 11.22
CA ASP A 109 6.72 9.62 11.71
C ASP A 109 5.43 10.07 12.37
N LYS A 110 5.51 10.77 13.50
CA LYS A 110 4.39 11.03 14.41
C LYS A 110 3.11 11.54 13.73
N ASP A 111 3.25 12.35 12.68
CA ASP A 111 2.16 13.08 12.02
C ASP A 111 1.50 12.31 10.86
N VAL A 112 1.86 11.04 10.66
CA VAL A 112 1.38 10.20 9.55
C VAL A 112 -0.15 10.12 9.45
N LEU A 113 -0.88 10.13 10.57
CA LEU A 113 -2.34 10.03 10.57
C LEU A 113 -3.06 11.35 10.24
N GLU A 114 -2.36 12.48 10.30
CA GLU A 114 -2.97 13.80 10.04
C GLU A 114 -3.05 14.13 8.55
N ARG A 115 -2.33 13.39 7.70
CA ARG A 115 -2.23 13.62 6.25
C ARG A 115 -3.13 12.70 5.42
N GLN A 116 -4.36 12.43 5.87
CA GLN A 116 -5.29 11.62 5.09
C GLN A 116 -5.70 12.33 3.80
N GLU A 117 -5.49 11.68 2.66
CA GLU A 117 -5.83 12.20 1.33
C GLU A 117 -7.09 11.49 0.80
N LYS A 118 -7.95 12.21 0.08
CA LYS A 118 -9.07 11.58 -0.64
C LYS A 118 -8.51 10.83 -1.86
N ILE A 119 -9.00 9.63 -2.15
CA ILE A 119 -8.71 8.98 -3.44
C ILE A 119 -9.47 9.75 -4.52
N PRO A 120 -8.79 10.24 -5.56
CA PRO A 120 -9.45 10.90 -6.68
C PRO A 120 -10.33 9.91 -7.45
N SER A 121 -11.48 10.40 -7.92
CA SER A 121 -12.37 9.65 -8.80
C SER A 121 -11.78 9.67 -10.20
N ILE A 122 -11.72 8.52 -10.86
CA ILE A 122 -11.53 8.46 -12.31
C ILE A 122 -12.95 8.31 -12.87
N ASP A 123 -13.43 9.36 -13.54
CA ASP A 123 -14.71 9.34 -14.27
C ASP A 123 -14.55 8.65 -15.62
#